data_AF-A0A6A4Z2Y0-F1
#
_entry.id   AF-A0A6A4Z2Y0-F1
#
_cell.length_a   1.000
_cell.length_b   1.000
_cell.length_c   1.000
_cell.angle_alpha   90.00
_cell.angle_beta   90.00
_cell.angle_gamma   90.00
#
_symmetry.space_group_name_H-M   'P 1'
#
loop_
_entity.id
_entity.type
_entity.pdbx_description
1 polymer ?
#
loop_
_entity_poly.entity_id
_entity_poly.type
_entity_poly.pdbx_seq_one_letter_code
_entity_poly.pdbx_strand_id
1 'polypeptide(L)'
;MKVPSSLAIAAAFSASSVAALDARFFGINYDLRTNQWGGCKNFHTIAEDFNILKRLTDYVRIYGMEFDCTTNILKAARNSGLKVWLGLWSEVGTTVVRDGREHEVIDSFPSQFDALKKLMNQTTPKWIN
;
A
#
# COMPACT_ATOMS: atom_id res chain seq x y z
N MET A 1 11.57 46.36 24.86
CA MET A 1 11.17 45.09 24.21
C MET A 1 9.65 44.98 24.26
N LYS A 2 8.96 44.75 23.14
CA LYS A 2 7.50 44.51 23.12
C LYS A 2 7.27 43.04 23.43
N VAL A 3 6.67 42.74 24.58
CA VAL A 3 6.33 41.36 24.96
C VAL A 3 5.05 40.98 24.20
N PRO A 4 5.03 39.86 23.44
CA PRO A 4 3.83 39.46 22.73
C PRO A 4 2.71 39.14 23.72
N SER A 5 1.49 39.58 23.37
CA SER A 5 0.28 39.32 24.14
C SER A 5 0.06 37.82 24.34
N SER A 6 -0.35 37.43 25.55
CA SER A 6 -0.70 36.04 25.91
C SER A 6 -1.74 35.43 24.97
N LEU A 7 -2.61 36.26 24.38
CA LEU A 7 -3.61 35.84 23.40
C LEU A 7 -2.98 35.43 22.06
N ALA A 8 -1.93 36.14 21.62
CA ALA A 8 -1.20 35.79 20.41
C ALA A 8 -0.42 34.47 20.57
N ILE A 9 0.08 34.22 21.78
CA ILE A 9 0.76 32.96 22.12
C ILE A 9 -0.25 31.81 22.12
N ALA A 10 -1.40 31.98 22.78
CA ALA A 10 -2.46 30.96 22.81
C ALA A 10 -3.01 30.63 21.41
N ALA A 11 -3.20 31.63 20.56
CA ALA A 11 -3.65 31.45 19.18
C ALA A 11 -2.60 30.70 18.31
N ALA A 12 -1.31 30.95 18.53
CA ALA A 12 -0.25 30.22 17.85
C ALA A 12 -0.21 28.75 18.28
N PHE A 13 -0.37 28.46 19.58
CA PHE A 13 -0.41 27.08 20.08
C PHE A 13 -1.64 26.32 19.57
N SER A 14 -2.82 26.94 19.53
CA SER A 14 -4.03 26.32 18.98
C SER A 14 -3.97 26.12 17.46
N ALA A 15 -3.39 27.04 16.70
CA ALA A 15 -3.17 26.85 15.27
C ALA A 15 -2.16 25.74 14.97
N SER A 16 -1.09 25.62 15.77
CA SER A 16 -0.07 24.58 15.59
C SER A 16 -0.58 23.16 15.88
N SER A 17 -1.55 23.02 16.79
CA SER A 17 -2.15 21.72 17.15
C SER A 17 -3.14 21.22 16.09
N VAL A 18 -3.79 22.11 15.32
CA VAL A 18 -4.66 21.73 14.19
C VAL A 18 -3.83 21.28 12.98
N ALA A 19 -2.74 21.99 12.65
CA ALA A 19 -1.86 21.62 11.54
C ALA A 19 -1.18 20.24 11.72
N ALA A 20 -0.95 19.82 12.96
CA ALA A 20 -0.43 18.49 13.28
C ALA A 20 -1.46 17.36 13.06
N LEU A 21 -2.76 17.67 13.13
CA LEU A 21 -3.85 16.70 12.93
C LEU A 21 -4.19 16.48 11.44
N ASP A 22 -3.95 17.49 10.59
CA ASP A 22 -4.16 17.41 9.13
C ASP A 22 -2.94 16.87 8.35
N ALA A 23 -1.93 16.34 9.06
CA ALA A 23 -0.75 15.79 8.42
C ALA A 23 -1.08 14.51 7.63
N ARG A 24 -0.94 14.57 6.30
CA ARG A 24 -1.10 13.40 5.42
C ARG A 24 0.06 12.42 5.60
N PHE A 25 -0.23 11.13 5.51
CA PHE A 25 0.80 10.09 5.48
C PHE A 25 1.55 10.15 4.15
N PHE A 26 2.87 10.01 4.21
CA PHE A 26 3.68 9.86 2.99
C PHE A 26 3.24 8.63 2.17
N GLY A 27 2.95 7.51 2.84
CA GLY A 27 2.40 6.31 2.22
C GLY A 27 1.79 5.38 3.26
N ILE A 28 0.87 4.51 2.85
CA ILE A 28 0.21 3.53 3.72
C ILE A 28 0.41 2.12 3.17
N ASN A 29 0.78 1.17 4.03
CA ASN A 29 0.80 -0.25 3.67
C ASN A 29 -0.63 -0.76 3.48
N TYR A 30 -0.88 -1.44 2.37
CA TYR A 30 -2.18 -1.95 1.99
C TYR A 30 -2.10 -3.45 1.72
N ASP A 31 -2.93 -4.22 2.40
CA ASP A 31 -3.06 -5.65 2.17
C ASP A 31 -4.04 -5.92 1.04
N LEU A 32 -3.61 -6.68 0.03
CA LEU A 32 -4.44 -7.08 -1.10
C LEU A 32 -5.42 -8.21 -0.76
N ARG A 33 -5.24 -8.87 0.40
CA ARG A 33 -6.04 -10.02 0.85
C ARG A 33 -7.21 -9.58 1.72
N THR A 34 -8.25 -10.40 1.78
CA THR A 34 -9.42 -10.15 2.65
C THR A 34 -9.12 -10.42 4.13
N ASN A 35 -8.17 -11.32 4.41
CA ASN A 35 -7.60 -11.59 5.74
C ASN A 35 -6.31 -12.41 5.60
N GLN A 36 -5.65 -12.76 6.72
CA GLN A 36 -4.37 -13.49 6.75
C GLN A 36 -4.39 -14.87 6.04
N TRP A 37 -5.56 -15.48 5.87
CA TRP A 37 -5.77 -16.75 5.17
C TRP A 37 -6.67 -16.59 3.94
N GLY A 38 -7.15 -15.38 3.67
CA GLY A 38 -8.12 -15.08 2.63
C GLY A 38 -7.47 -14.93 1.26
N GLY A 39 -8.29 -15.05 0.23
CA GLY A 39 -7.93 -14.68 -1.14
C GLY A 39 -7.96 -13.18 -1.34
N CYS A 40 -7.81 -12.78 -2.60
CA CYS A 40 -7.72 -11.37 -2.97
C CYS A 40 -9.04 -10.62 -2.81
N LYS A 41 -8.93 -9.38 -2.37
CA LYS A 41 -10.04 -8.44 -2.44
C LYS A 41 -10.47 -8.26 -3.90
N ASN A 42 -11.78 -8.17 -4.13
CA ASN A 42 -12.31 -7.80 -5.43
C ASN A 42 -12.09 -6.31 -5.71
N PHE A 43 -12.25 -5.90 -6.97
CA PHE A 43 -12.05 -4.52 -7.39
C PHE A 43 -12.93 -3.50 -6.62
N HIS A 44 -14.18 -3.84 -6.33
CA HIS A 44 -15.12 -2.92 -5.68
C HIS A 44 -14.66 -2.59 -4.26
N THR A 45 -14.31 -3.60 -3.47
CA THR A 45 -13.75 -3.42 -2.12
C THR A 45 -12.48 -2.56 -2.14
N ILE A 46 -11.56 -2.82 -3.08
CA ILE A 46 -10.34 -2.02 -3.21
C ILE A 46 -10.66 -0.56 -3.58
N ALA A 47 -11.62 -0.33 -4.48
CA ALA A 47 -12.01 1.01 -4.88
C ALA A 47 -12.62 1.81 -3.72
N GLU A 48 -13.44 1.17 -2.88
CA GLU A 48 -13.99 1.78 -1.67
C GLU A 48 -12.89 2.14 -0.67
N ASP A 49 -11.97 1.21 -0.41
CA ASP A 49 -10.81 1.45 0.45
C ASP A 49 -9.97 2.63 -0.09
N PHE A 50 -9.74 2.69 -1.40
CA PHE A 50 -8.92 3.73 -2.01
C PHE A 50 -9.58 5.12 -2.02
N ASN A 51 -10.90 5.19 -2.09
CA ASN A 51 -11.64 6.45 -1.90
C ASN A 51 -11.44 7.02 -0.49
N ILE A 52 -11.24 6.15 0.51
CA ILE A 52 -10.90 6.57 1.87
C ILE A 52 -9.42 6.96 1.95
N LEU A 53 -8.53 6.09 1.49
CA LEU A 53 -7.09 6.27 1.62
C LEU A 53 -6.57 7.50 0.85
N LYS A 54 -7.17 7.88 -0.28
CA LYS A 54 -6.74 9.05 -1.05
C LYS A 54 -6.81 10.36 -0.26
N ARG A 55 -7.73 10.46 0.69
CA ARG A 55 -7.82 11.62 1.61
C ARG A 55 -6.63 11.69 2.56
N LEU A 56 -6.00 10.56 2.85
CA LEU A 56 -4.95 10.42 3.86
C LEU A 56 -3.54 10.34 3.26
N THR A 57 -3.40 9.86 2.03
CA THR A 57 -2.10 9.67 1.38
C THR A 57 -2.19 9.73 -0.14
N ASP A 58 -1.05 9.92 -0.81
CA ASP A 58 -0.92 9.79 -2.26
C ASP A 58 -0.34 8.44 -2.69
N TYR A 59 0.20 7.66 -1.74
CA TYR A 59 0.90 6.41 -2.02
C TYR A 59 0.37 5.28 -1.16
N VAL A 60 0.16 4.13 -1.78
CA VAL A 60 -0.03 2.86 -1.08
C VAL A 60 1.09 1.90 -1.41
N ARG A 61 1.46 1.02 -0.48
CA ARG A 61 2.43 -0.05 -0.70
C ARG A 61 1.77 -1.39 -0.54
N ILE A 62 1.94 -2.28 -1.51
CA ILE A 62 1.64 -3.70 -1.36
C ILE A 62 2.93 -4.49 -1.11
N TYR A 63 2.84 -5.58 -0.35
CA TYR A 63 4.03 -6.34 0.07
C TYR A 63 4.51 -7.36 -0.96
N GLY A 64 3.58 -7.97 -1.67
CA GLY A 64 3.83 -8.97 -2.70
C GLY A 64 2.86 -8.80 -3.86
N MET A 65 3.15 -9.52 -4.94
CA MET A 65 2.42 -9.55 -6.18
C MET A 65 1.79 -10.92 -6.40
N GLU A 66 0.47 -10.94 -6.47
CA GLU A 66 -0.28 -11.92 -7.26
C GLU A 66 -0.85 -11.20 -8.47
N PHE A 67 -0.71 -11.80 -9.67
CA PHE A 67 -0.97 -11.10 -10.92
C PHE A 67 -2.40 -10.50 -11.01
N ASP A 68 -3.43 -11.29 -10.74
CA ASP A 68 -4.82 -10.84 -10.84
C ASP A 68 -5.16 -9.80 -9.75
N CYS A 69 -4.65 -10.02 -8.55
CA CYS A 69 -4.89 -9.16 -7.39
C CYS A 69 -4.22 -7.80 -7.60
N THR A 70 -2.97 -7.80 -8.04
CA THR A 70 -2.20 -6.59 -8.33
C THR A 70 -2.82 -5.82 -9.49
N THR A 71 -3.40 -6.51 -10.48
CA THR A 71 -4.13 -5.85 -11.58
C THR A 71 -5.33 -5.07 -11.06
N ASN A 72 -6.13 -5.64 -10.14
CA ASN A 72 -7.25 -4.93 -9.51
C ASN A 72 -6.78 -3.72 -8.69
N ILE A 73 -5.67 -3.86 -7.95
CA ILE A 73 -5.03 -2.76 -7.20
C ILE A 73 -4.67 -1.61 -8.12
N LEU A 74 -3.96 -1.88 -9.21
CA LEU A 74 -3.49 -0.85 -10.14
C LEU A 74 -4.65 -0.17 -10.87
N LYS A 75 -5.70 -0.93 -11.22
CA LYS A 75 -6.93 -0.38 -11.79
C LYS A 75 -7.62 0.57 -10.81
N ALA A 76 -7.76 0.17 -9.54
CA ALA A 76 -8.38 1.02 -8.53
C ALA A 76 -7.52 2.26 -8.22
N ALA A 77 -6.19 2.12 -8.12
CA ALA A 77 -5.27 3.21 -7.86
C ALA A 77 -5.35 4.29 -8.95
N ARG A 78 -5.41 3.86 -10.22
CA ARG A 78 -5.63 4.76 -11.35
C ARG A 78 -6.92 5.56 -11.19
N ASN A 79 -8.02 4.87 -10.85
CA ASN A 79 -9.33 5.51 -10.73
C ASN A 79 -9.40 6.50 -9.56
N SER A 80 -8.65 6.28 -8.47
CA SER A 80 -8.61 7.17 -7.30
C SER A 80 -7.49 8.22 -7.34
N GLY A 81 -6.57 8.13 -8.32
CA GLY A 81 -5.38 8.98 -8.38
C GLY A 81 -4.34 8.68 -7.28
N LEU A 82 -4.35 7.46 -6.72
CA LEU A 82 -3.29 6.94 -5.86
C LEU A 82 -2.15 6.38 -6.70
N LYS A 83 -0.93 6.42 -6.15
CA LYS A 83 0.24 5.73 -6.68
C LYS A 83 0.52 4.49 -5.85
N VAL A 84 1.08 3.44 -6.48
CA VAL A 84 1.33 2.15 -5.82
C VAL A 84 2.82 1.85 -5.84
N TRP A 85 3.39 1.56 -4.67
CA TRP A 85 4.69 0.88 -4.56
C TRP A 85 4.45 -0.63 -4.56
N LEU A 86 5.00 -1.28 -5.58
CA LEU A 86 4.92 -2.73 -5.76
C LEU A 86 6.06 -3.38 -4.99
N GLY A 87 5.72 -4.12 -3.94
CA GLY A 87 6.65 -5.00 -3.24
C GLY A 87 6.73 -6.35 -3.93
N LEU A 88 7.95 -6.91 -3.98
CA LEU A 88 8.18 -8.31 -4.29
C LEU A 88 8.46 -9.00 -2.96
N TRP A 89 7.61 -9.97 -2.61
CA TRP A 89 7.83 -10.78 -1.43
C TRP A 89 8.87 -11.86 -1.74
N SER A 90 9.63 -12.28 -0.74
CA SER A 90 10.65 -13.31 -0.86
C SER A 90 10.87 -13.93 0.51
N GLU A 91 11.24 -15.19 0.51
CA GLU A 91 11.58 -15.96 1.69
C GLU A 91 12.94 -16.60 1.46
N VAL A 92 13.68 -16.83 2.54
CA VAL A 92 14.85 -17.71 2.45
C VAL A 92 14.32 -19.14 2.35
N GLY A 93 14.61 -19.82 1.24
CA GLY A 93 14.30 -21.24 1.06
C GLY A 93 14.84 -22.04 2.24
N THR A 94 13.95 -22.57 3.08
CA THR A 94 14.34 -23.24 4.33
C THR A 94 13.29 -24.25 4.76
N THR A 95 13.61 -25.10 5.73
CA THR A 95 12.65 -26.00 6.37
C THR A 95 12.42 -25.53 7.80
N VAL A 96 11.17 -25.31 8.17
CA VAL A 96 10.78 -24.91 9.53
C VAL A 96 9.96 -26.01 10.19
N VAL A 97 10.18 -26.25 11.48
CA VAL A 97 9.32 -27.15 12.26
C VAL A 97 8.19 -26.33 12.86
N ARG A 98 6.94 -26.65 12.51
CA ARG A 98 5.71 -26.09 13.09
C ARG A 98 4.81 -27.23 13.55
N ASP A 99 4.31 -27.14 14.77
CA ASP A 99 3.43 -28.16 15.38
C ASP A 99 4.02 -29.58 15.31
N GLY A 100 5.34 -29.69 15.48
CA GLY A 100 6.08 -30.96 15.42
C GLY A 100 6.26 -31.55 14.02
N ARG A 101 5.91 -30.81 12.96
CA ARG A 101 6.07 -31.24 11.56
C ARG A 101 6.99 -30.31 10.80
N GLU A 102 7.77 -30.88 9.89
CA GLU A 102 8.59 -30.10 8.95
C GLU A 102 7.72 -29.49 7.85
N HIS A 103 7.95 -28.22 7.58
CA HIS A 103 7.31 -27.45 6.52
C HIS A 103 8.39 -26.79 5.68
N GLU A 104 8.38 -27.07 4.39
CA GLU A 104 9.22 -26.35 3.44
C GLU A 104 8.69 -24.94 3.22
N VAL A 105 9.56 -23.95 3.40
CA VAL A 105 9.33 -22.56 3.04
C VAL A 105 10.01 -22.35 1.69
N ILE A 106 9.20 -22.12 0.67
CA ILE A 106 9.66 -21.88 -0.70
C ILE A 106 9.91 -20.39 -0.87
N ASP A 107 11.06 -20.01 -1.44
CA ASP A 107 11.30 -18.62 -1.84
C ASP A 107 10.30 -18.20 -2.91
N SER A 108 9.41 -17.27 -2.58
CA SER A 108 8.41 -16.78 -3.52
C SER A 108 8.97 -15.82 -4.57
N PHE A 109 10.20 -15.28 -4.42
CA PHE A 109 10.76 -14.26 -5.31
C PHE A 109 10.62 -14.58 -6.80
N PRO A 110 10.93 -15.80 -7.29
CA PRO A 110 10.78 -16.13 -8.71
C PRO A 110 9.34 -15.93 -9.21
N SER A 111 8.35 -16.40 -8.46
CA SER A 111 6.94 -16.27 -8.83
C SER A 111 6.46 -14.82 -8.77
N GLN A 112 6.96 -14.05 -7.80
CA GLN A 112 6.66 -12.62 -7.61
C GLN A 112 7.25 -11.80 -8.77
N PHE A 113 8.48 -12.10 -9.17
CA PHE A 113 9.16 -11.47 -10.30
C PHE A 113 8.51 -11.85 -11.64
N ASP A 114 8.05 -13.08 -11.79
CA ASP A 114 7.26 -13.51 -12.95
C ASP A 114 5.94 -12.73 -13.06
N ALA A 115 5.24 -12.52 -11.95
CA ALA A 115 4.03 -11.69 -11.91
C ALA A 115 4.33 -10.25 -12.35
N LEU A 116 5.46 -9.67 -11.91
CA LEU A 116 5.92 -8.35 -12.35
C LEU A 116 6.21 -8.31 -13.85
N LYS A 117 6.98 -9.26 -14.38
CA LYS A 117 7.27 -9.36 -15.82
C LYS A 117 5.99 -9.46 -16.64
N LYS A 118 5.04 -10.29 -16.19
CA LYS A 118 3.73 -10.44 -16.85
C LYS A 118 2.95 -9.12 -16.84
N LEU A 119 2.92 -8.42 -15.71
CA LEU A 119 2.30 -7.11 -15.59
C LEU A 119 2.92 -6.10 -16.56
N MET A 120 4.25 -6.00 -16.60
CA MET A 120 4.99 -5.11 -17.49
C MET A 120 4.73 -5.44 -18.97
N ASN A 121 4.74 -6.72 -19.35
CA ASN A 121 4.51 -7.14 -20.73
C ASN A 121 3.09 -6.88 -21.20
N GLN A 122 2.09 -6.95 -20.32
CA GLN A 122 0.70 -6.61 -20.66
C GLN A 122 0.43 -5.10 -20.69
N THR A 123 1.21 -4.30 -19.95
CA THR A 123 1.11 -2.84 -19.99
C THR A 123 1.88 -2.24 -21.18
N THR A 124 2.90 -2.93 -21.68
CA THR A 124 3.73 -2.45 -22.80
C THR A 124 3.21 -3.04 -24.12
N PRO A 125 2.02 -2.64 -24.64
CA PRO A 125 1.95 -1.54 -25.60
C PRO A 125 0.59 -0.78 -25.68
N LYS A 126 -0.13 -0.54 -24.57
CA LYS A 126 -1.42 0.21 -24.61
C LYS A 126 -1.45 1.55 -23.88
N TRP A 127 -0.34 2.01 -23.31
CA TRP A 127 -0.33 3.19 -22.42
C TRP A 127 0.70 4.26 -22.79
N ILE A 128 1.33 4.19 -23.98
CA ILE A 128 2.27 5.20 -24.52
C ILE A 128 1.69 5.87 -25.79
N ASN A 129 0.39 6.14 -25.82
CA ASN A 129 -0.21 7.08 -26.77
C ASN A 129 -1.26 7.90 -26.02
#